data_AF-A0A5Q4DA91-F1
#
_entry.id   AF-A0A5Q4DA91-F1
#
_cell.length_a   1.000
_cell.length_b   1.000
_cell.length_c   1.000
_cell.angle_alpha   90.00
_cell.angle_beta   90.00
_cell.angle_gamma   90.00
#
_symmetry.space_group_name_H-M   'P 1'
#
loop_
_entity.id
_entity.type
_entity.pdbx_description
1 polymer ?
#
loop_
_entity_poly.entity_id
_entity_poly.type
_entity_poly.pdbx_seq_one_letter_code
_entity_poly.pdbx_strand_id
1 'polypeptide(L)' 'MSTEQIERELLRLPASERARLAERLIASLDDDAEVNLAWAEEVRRRDEELDSGAVQSLPL' A
#
# COMPACT_ATOMS: atom_id res chain seq x y z
N MET A 1 7.66 16.31 20.14
CA MET A 1 7.28 17.03 18.90
C MET A 1 5.89 16.57 18.54
N SER A 2 4.92 17.46 18.31
CA SER A 2 3.59 17.08 17.82
C SER A 2 3.61 16.80 16.33
N THR A 3 2.62 16.07 15.83
CA THR A 3 2.42 15.81 14.39
C THR A 3 2.35 17.11 13.59
N GLU A 4 1.65 18.13 14.10
CA GLU A 4 1.56 19.45 13.46
C GLU A 4 2.89 20.22 13.45
N GLN A 5 3.77 19.97 14.43
CA GLN A 5 5.13 20.52 14.42
C GLN A 5 5.97 19.87 13.32
N ILE A 6 5.89 18.54 13.18
CA ILE A 6 6.62 17.79 12.16
C ILE A 6 6.14 18.17 10.76
N GLU A 7 4.82 18.24 10.56
CA GLU A 7 4.23 18.62 9.27
C GLU A 7 4.70 20.02 8.82
N ARG A 8 4.68 20.99 9.74
CA ARG A 8 5.17 22.35 9.44
C ARG A 8 6.63 22.36 9.02
N GLU A 9 7.50 21.59 9.67
CA GLU A 9 8.91 21.50 9.28
C GLU A 9 9.08 20.82 7.91
N LEU A 10 8.34 19.74 7.65
CA LEU A 10 8.36 19.03 6.37
C LEU A 10 7.91 19.93 5.21
N LEU A 11 6.88 20.76 5.42
CA LEU A 11 6.37 21.68 4.40
C LEU A 11 7.37 22.78 4.02
N ARG A 12 8.43 23.03 4.82
CA ARG A 12 9.51 23.97 4.49
C ARG A 12 10.55 23.38 3.53
N LEU A 13 10.60 22.06 3.39
CA LEU A 13 11.55 21.39 2.51
C LEU A 13 11.18 21.59 1.02
N PRO A 14 12.15 21.50 0.10
CA PRO A 14 11.87 21.40 -1.33
C PRO A 14 10.93 20.24 -1.67
N ALA A 15 10.17 20.38 -2.75
CA ALA A 15 9.16 19.38 -3.15
C ALA A 15 9.73 17.98 -3.36
N SER A 16 10.95 17.86 -3.92
CA SER A 16 11.64 16.59 -4.13
C SER A 16 11.98 15.86 -2.82
N GLU A 17 12.41 16.61 -1.80
CA GLU A 17 12.72 16.03 -0.48
C GLU A 17 11.46 15.57 0.24
N ARG A 18 10.37 16.34 0.15
CA ARG A 18 9.07 15.93 0.68
C ARG A 18 8.56 14.65 0.00
N ALA A 19 8.68 14.57 -1.33
CA ALA A 19 8.29 13.38 -2.09
C ALA A 19 9.07 12.13 -1.63
N ARG A 20 10.39 12.26 -1.47
CA ARG A 20 11.24 11.17 -0.97
C ARG A 20 10.87 10.73 0.45
N LEU A 21 10.50 11.68 1.32
CA LEU A 21 10.06 11.36 2.68
C LEU A 21 8.69 10.69 2.68
N ALA A 22 7.76 11.15 1.85
CA ALA A 22 6.44 10.53 1.68
C ALA A 22 6.57 9.08 1.20
N GLU A 23 7.42 8.81 0.20
CA GLU A 23 7.70 7.46 -0.29
C GLU A 23 8.19 6.53 0.83
N ARG A 24 9.15 6.99 1.64
CA ARG A 24 9.66 6.22 2.78
C ARG A 24 8.62 5.96 3.86
N LEU A 25 7.76 6.94 4.14
CA LEU A 25 6.68 6.79 5.11
C LEU A 25 5.64 5.80 4.62
N ILE A 26 5.22 5.88 3.36
CA ILE A 26 4.30 4.90 2.75
C ILE A 26 4.91 3.50 2.81
N ALA A 27 6.17 3.33 2.39
CA ALA A 27 6.84 2.04 2.45
C ALA A 27 6.93 1.47 3.87
N SER A 28 6.98 2.32 4.91
CA SER A 28 6.95 1.86 6.31
C SER A 28 5.57 1.40 6.79
N LEU A 29 4.50 1.78 6.08
CA LEU A 29 3.13 1.34 6.36
C LEU A 29 2.80 0.04 5.62
N ASP A 30 3.52 -0.28 4.54
CA ASP A 30 3.32 -1.51 3.74
C ASP A 30 3.80 -2.80 4.44
N ASP A 31 4.46 -2.68 5.60
CA ASP A 31 4.98 -3.81 6.40
C ASP A 31 3.92 -4.43 7.34
N ASP A 32 2.63 -4.24 7.01
CA ASP A 32 1.52 -4.85 7.75
C ASP A 32 1.35 -6.32 7.33
N ALA A 33 1.98 -7.21 8.11
CA ALA A 33 1.94 -8.65 7.88
C ALA A 33 0.51 -9.22 7.85
N GLU A 34 -0.44 -8.63 8.59
CA GLU A 34 -1.83 -9.08 8.59
C GLU A 34 -2.51 -8.77 7.25
N VAL A 35 -2.31 -7.55 6.75
CA VAL A 35 -2.81 -7.13 5.44
C VAL A 35 -2.20 -7.98 4.32
N ASN A 36 -0.89 -8.23 4.38
CA ASN A 36 -0.21 -9.08 3.39
C ASN A 36 -0.73 -10.53 3.40
N LEU A 37 -1.01 -11.09 4.58
CA LEU A 37 -1.61 -12.43 4.70
C LEU A 37 -3.03 -12.46 4.13
N ALA A 38 -3.87 -11.47 4.47
CA ALA A 38 -5.23 -11.36 3.96
C ALA A 38 -5.26 -11.25 2.42
N TRP A 39 -4.35 -10.47 1.84
CA TRP A 39 -4.17 -10.40 0.39
C TRP A 39 -3.73 -11.73 -0.22
N ALA A 40 -2.77 -12.43 0.41
CA ALA A 40 -2.31 -13.72 -0.10
C ALA A 40 -3.41 -14.78 -0.09
N GLU A 41 -4.27 -14.79 0.93
CA GLU A 41 -5.44 -15.66 1.02
C GLU A 41 -6.47 -15.32 -0.08
N GLU A 42 -6.76 -14.04 -0.28
CA GLU A 42 -7.70 -13.59 -1.31
C GLU A 42 -7.21 -13.88 -2.72
N VAL A 43 -5.91 -13.68 -3.01
CA VAL A 43 -5.31 -14.02 -4.30
C VAL A 43 -5.47 -15.52 -4.56
N ARG A 44 -5.15 -16.38 -3.59
CA ARG A 44 -5.30 -17.84 -3.73
C ARG A 44 -6.75 -18.22 -4.00
N ARG A 45 -7.71 -17.66 -3.25
CA ARG A 45 -9.14 -17.90 -3.46
C ARG A 45 -9.59 -17.53 -4.87
N ARG A 46 -9.18 -16.36 -5.36
CA ARG A 46 -9.57 -15.89 -6.70
C ARG A 46 -8.94 -16.71 -7.82
N ASP A 47 -7.71 -17.18 -7.63
CA ASP A 47 -7.04 -18.08 -8.57
C ASP A 47 -7.81 -19.39 -8.71
N GLU A 48 -8.21 -19.99 -7.58
CA GLU A 48 -9.05 -21.20 -7.56
C GLU A 48 -10.44 -20.99 -8.19
N GLU A 49 -11.07 -19.84 -7.95
CA GLU A 49 -12.35 -19.47 -8.58
C GLU A 49 -12.22 -19.33 -10.11
N LEU A 50 -11.10 -18.82 -10.60
CA LEU A 50 -10.81 -18.71 -12.03
C LEU A 50 -10.52 -20.08 -12.65
N ASP A 51 -9.66 -20.88 -12.03
CA ASP A 51 -9.28 -22.22 -12.51
C ASP A 51 -10.47 -23.19 -12.54
N SER A 52 -11.35 -23.10 -11.54
CA SER A 52 -12.59 -23.89 -11.51
C SER A 52 -13.66 -23.40 -12.49
N GLY A 53 -13.49 -22.21 -13.08
CA GLY A 53 -14.49 -21.55 -13.91
C GLY A 53 -15.70 -21.04 -13.14
N ALA A 54 -15.61 -20.95 -11.80
CA ALA A 54 -16.66 -20.38 -10.95
C ALA A 54 -16.90 -18.89 -11.26
N VAL A 55 -15.85 -18.19 -11.74
CA VAL A 55 -15.93 -16.80 -12.20
C VAL A 55 -15.29 -16.64 -13.58
N GLN A 56 -15.77 -15.67 -14.36
CA GLN A 56 -15.13 -15.25 -15.61
C GLN A 56 -14.20 -14.06 -15.38
N SER A 57 -13.04 -14.08 -16.03
CA SER A 57 -12.14 -12.93 -16.06
C SER A 57 -12.73 -11.78 -16.87
N LEU A 58 -12.34 -10.56 -16.52
CA LEU A 58 -12.65 -9.40 -17.33
C LEU A 58 -11.75 -9.40 -18.58
N PRO A 59 -12.27 -8.97 -19.75
CA PRO A 59 -11.44 -8.77 -20.92
C PRO A 59 -10.35 -7.73 -20.65
N LEU A 60 -9.15 -7.97 -21.19
CA LEU A 60 -8.03 -7.03 -21.18
C LEU A 60 -8.23 -5.87 -22.15
#